data_AF-A0A1D2J979-F1
#
_entry.id   AF-A0A1D2J979-F1
#
_cell.length_a   1.000
_cell.length_b   1.000
_cell.length_c   1.000
_cell.angle_alpha   90.00
_cell.angle_beta   90.00
_cell.angle_gamma   90.00
#
_symmetry.space_group_name_H-M   'P 1'
#
loop_
_entity.id
_entity.type
_entity.pdbx_description
1 polymer ?
#
loop_
_entity_poly.entity_id
_entity_poly.type
_entity_poly.pdbx_seq_one_letter_code
_entity_poly.pdbx_strand_id
1 'polypeptide(L)'
;MEWMDVTRYQHHLKVFLNENPSSAIFLEYIPNMEIIYLHDFTKKQGEALIRGIREIHKVLVLHCDAKLRNMMIVKNDPESVVCLDFDRAQTSHAESLTKKATKVN
;
A
#
# COMPACT_ATOMS: atom_id res chain seq x y z
N MET A 1 10.98 13.01 -12.70
CA MET A 1 11.16 13.02 -11.23
C MET A 1 11.79 14.36 -10.90
N GLU A 2 11.03 15.26 -10.29
CA GLU A 2 11.58 16.56 -9.87
C GLU A 2 12.43 16.35 -8.60
N TRP A 3 13.59 17.00 -8.54
CA TRP A 3 14.48 16.90 -7.39
C TRP A 3 14.00 17.87 -6.30
N MET A 4 13.61 17.33 -5.14
CA MET A 4 13.24 18.12 -3.98
C MET A 4 14.49 18.60 -3.25
N ASP A 5 14.58 19.90 -2.98
CA ASP A 5 15.63 20.48 -2.15
C ASP A 5 15.37 20.16 -0.67
N VAL A 6 15.91 19.04 -0.21
CA VAL A 6 15.84 18.55 1.18
C VAL A 6 16.37 19.56 2.20
N THR A 7 17.21 20.53 1.80
CA THR A 7 17.74 21.56 2.70
C THR A 7 16.68 22.58 3.15
N ARG A 8 15.56 22.68 2.43
CA ARG A 8 14.43 23.54 2.83
C ARG A 8 13.57 22.93 3.95
N TYR A 9 13.75 21.64 4.23
CA TYR A 9 12.94 20.87 5.18
C TYR A 9 13.81 20.13 6.21
N GLN A 10 14.99 20.67 6.51
CA GLN A 10 16.00 20.03 7.37
C GLN A 10 15.47 19.56 8.72
N HIS A 11 14.48 20.25 9.30
CA HIS A 11 13.93 19.88 10.60
C HIS A 11 13.15 18.55 10.58
N HIS A 12 12.56 18.19 9.42
CA HIS A 12 11.75 16.98 9.25
C HIS A 12 12.50 15.89 8.46
N LEU A 13 13.44 16.28 7.59
CA LEU A 13 14.16 15.37 6.69
C LEU A 13 15.64 15.23 7.07
N LYS A 14 16.02 15.57 8.32
CA LYS A 14 17.41 15.54 8.78
C LYS A 14 18.10 14.20 8.54
N VAL A 15 17.35 13.10 8.68
CA VAL A 15 17.86 11.74 8.48
C VAL A 15 18.35 11.52 7.04
N PHE A 16 17.81 12.25 6.06
CA PHE A 16 18.16 12.13 4.65
C PHE A 16 19.30 13.06 4.21
N LEU A 17 19.77 13.98 5.07
CA LEU A 17 20.83 14.94 4.71
C LEU A 17 22.22 14.29 4.57
N ASN A 18 22.45 13.17 5.26
CA ASN A 18 23.70 12.42 5.24
C ASN A 18 23.59 11.06 4.54
N GLU A 19 22.39 10.73 4.04
CA GLU A 19 22.11 9.50 3.30
C GLU A 19 22.28 9.74 1.79
N ASN A 20 22.55 8.69 1.01
CA ASN A 20 22.52 8.79 -0.43
C ASN A 20 21.06 9.05 -0.87
N PRO A 21 20.74 10.08 -1.68
CA PRO A 21 19.37 10.37 -2.13
C PRO A 21 18.66 9.17 -2.78
N SER A 22 19.42 8.17 -3.23
CA SER A 22 18.92 6.91 -3.79
C SER A 22 18.26 5.97 -2.75
N SER A 23 18.36 6.25 -1.44
CA SER A 23 17.77 5.40 -0.37
C SER A 23 16.37 5.84 0.07
N ALA A 24 15.84 6.93 -0.49
CA ALA A 24 14.57 7.51 -0.07
C ALA A 24 13.58 7.64 -1.24
N ILE A 25 12.30 7.35 -0.97
CA ILE A 25 11.20 7.57 -1.90
C ILE A 25 10.24 8.57 -1.26
N PHE A 26 9.97 9.67 -1.94
CA PHE A 26 8.89 10.56 -1.58
C PHE A 26 7.58 10.01 -2.16
N LEU A 27 6.61 9.79 -1.27
CA LEU A 27 5.26 9.39 -1.65
C LEU A 27 4.35 10.61 -1.56
N GLU A 28 3.33 10.62 -2.42
CA GLU A 28 2.26 11.60 -2.34
C GLU A 28 1.57 11.54 -0.97
N TYR A 29 1.27 12.71 -0.41
CA TYR A 29 0.47 12.79 0.80
C TYR A 29 -1.02 12.64 0.46
N ILE A 30 -1.64 11.57 0.94
CA ILE A 30 -3.07 11.32 0.77
C ILE A 30 -3.80 11.79 2.05
N PRO A 31 -4.63 12.84 1.99
CA PRO A 31 -5.33 13.36 3.16
C PRO A 31 -6.36 12.34 3.67
N ASN A 32 -6.57 12.33 4.99
CA ASN A 32 -7.54 11.45 5.67
C ASN A 32 -7.27 9.95 5.49
N MET A 33 -6.04 9.57 5.13
CA MET A 33 -5.63 8.17 5.07
C MET A 33 -5.47 7.62 6.50
N GLU A 34 -6.16 6.52 6.81
CA GLU A 34 -6.20 5.91 8.14
C GLU A 34 -5.86 4.41 8.06
N ILE A 35 -5.20 3.90 9.10
CA ILE A 35 -5.00 2.46 9.30
C ILE A 35 -6.35 1.83 9.64
N ILE A 36 -6.63 0.67 9.06
CA ILE A 36 -7.81 -0.10 9.42
C ILE A 36 -7.61 -0.75 10.80
N TYR A 37 -8.48 -0.40 11.74
CA TYR A 37 -8.59 -1.08 13.02
C TYR A 37 -9.74 -2.10 13.01
N LEU A 38 -9.50 -3.27 13.60
CA LEU A 38 -10.48 -4.37 13.64
C LEU A 38 -11.80 -4.00 14.35
N HIS A 39 -11.76 -3.09 15.33
CA HIS A 39 -12.94 -2.71 16.10
C HIS A 39 -13.90 -1.79 15.33
N ASP A 40 -13.39 -1.06 14.33
CA ASP A 40 -14.17 -0.13 13.49
C ASP A 40 -14.31 -0.62 12.04
N PHE A 41 -14.01 -1.91 11.81
CA PHE A 41 -14.01 -2.49 10.48
C PHE A 41 -15.42 -2.65 9.93
N THR A 42 -15.73 -1.94 8.86
CA THR A 42 -17.01 -2.06 8.17
C THR A 42 -16.94 -3.07 7.03
N LYS A 43 -18.07 -3.70 6.70
CA LYS A 43 -18.18 -4.58 5.54
C LYS A 43 -17.75 -3.89 4.24
N LYS A 44 -18.11 -2.60 4.08
CA LYS A 44 -17.79 -1.82 2.88
C LYS A 44 -16.27 -1.64 2.69
N GLN A 45 -15.53 -1.40 3.76
CA GLN A 45 -14.06 -1.34 3.74
C GLN A 45 -13.46 -2.71 3.40
N GLY A 46 -14.03 -3.80 3.94
CA GLY A 46 -13.64 -5.17 3.58
C GLY A 46 -13.77 -5.47 2.09
N GLU A 47 -14.88 -5.08 1.49
CA GLU A 47 -15.09 -5.22 0.05
C GLU A 47 -14.10 -4.37 -0.76
N ALA A 48 -13.81 -3.14 -0.32
CA ALA A 48 -12.83 -2.28 -0.97
C ALA A 48 -11.41 -2.88 -0.93
N LEU A 49 -11.00 -3.48 0.19
CA LEU A 49 -9.71 -4.17 0.32
C LEU A 49 -9.60 -5.36 -0.62
N ILE A 50 -10.64 -6.19 -0.68
CA ILE A 50 -10.69 -7.33 -1.59
C ILE A 50 -10.58 -6.86 -3.04
N ARG A 51 -11.25 -5.74 -3.39
CA ARG A 51 -11.11 -5.13 -4.72
C ARG A 51 -9.68 -4.65 -4.97
N GLY A 52 -9.06 -3.93 -4.04
CA GLY A 52 -7.67 -3.47 -4.17
C GLY A 52 -6.68 -4.60 -4.40
N ILE A 53 -6.76 -5.68 -3.60
CA ILE A 53 -5.91 -6.87 -3.78
C ILE A 53 -6.15 -7.51 -5.16
N ARG A 54 -7.40 -7.56 -5.64
CA ARG A 54 -7.72 -8.08 -6.98
C ARG A 54 -7.10 -7.23 -8.08
N GLU A 55 -7.11 -5.91 -7.96
CA GLU A 55 -6.46 -5.03 -8.94
C GLU A 55 -4.93 -5.28 -8.99
N ILE A 56 -4.28 -5.48 -7.83
CA ILE A 56 -2.86 -5.87 -7.78
C ILE A 56 -2.65 -7.22 -8.48
N HIS A 57 -3.52 -8.19 -8.24
CA HIS A 57 -3.41 -9.51 -8.86
C HIS A 57 -3.66 -9.48 -10.38
N LYS A 58 -4.50 -8.57 -10.90
CA LYS A 58 -4.74 -8.43 -12.35
C LYS A 58 -3.47 -8.09 -13.12
N VAL A 59 -2.56 -7.32 -12.52
CA VAL A 59 -1.25 -7.00 -13.10
C VAL A 59 -0.18 -8.03 -12.72
N LEU A 60 -0.60 -9.22 -12.29
CA LEU A 60 0.26 -10.35 -11.95
C LEU A 60 1.24 -10.07 -10.81
N VAL A 61 0.87 -9.21 -9.87
CA VAL A 61 1.67 -8.96 -8.66
C VAL A 61 1.01 -9.64 -7.47
N LEU A 62 1.82 -10.26 -6.62
CA LEU A 62 1.45 -10.77 -5.31
C LEU A 62 2.11 -9.90 -4.26
N HIS A 63 1.34 -9.28 -3.38
CA HIS A 63 1.91 -8.38 -2.36
C HIS A 63 2.72 -9.11 -1.28
N CYS A 64 2.35 -10.34 -0.93
CA CYS A 64 3.01 -11.20 0.08
C CYS A 64 3.16 -10.65 1.52
N ASP A 65 2.70 -9.42 1.81
CA ASP A 65 2.57 -8.86 3.16
C ASP A 65 1.33 -7.97 3.31
N ALA A 66 0.21 -8.42 2.73
CA ALA A 66 -1.10 -7.75 2.75
C ALA A 66 -1.77 -7.75 4.15
N LYS A 67 -1.07 -7.26 5.17
CA LYS A 67 -1.56 -7.10 6.54
C LYS A 67 -2.28 -5.75 6.68
N LEU A 68 -3.20 -5.65 7.65
CA LEU A 68 -4.00 -4.42 7.86
C LEU A 68 -3.16 -3.14 8.06
N ARG A 69 -1.95 -3.24 8.61
CA ARG A 69 -1.04 -2.08 8.74
C ARG A 69 -0.52 -1.52 7.41
N ASN A 70 -0.52 -2.34 6.36
CA ASN A 70 -0.03 -2.01 5.02
C ASN A 70 -1.21 -1.69 4.08
N MET A 71 -2.43 -1.65 4.62
CA MET A 71 -3.66 -1.44 3.88
C MET A 71 -4.41 -0.29 4.53
N MET A 72 -4.45 0.85 3.84
CA MET A 72 -5.05 2.07 4.36
C MET A 72 -6.39 2.33 3.69
N ILE A 73 -7.28 2.97 4.41
CA ILE A 73 -8.54 3.51 3.88
C ILE A 73 -8.45 5.02 3.84
N VAL A 74 -9.23 5.65 2.97
CA VAL A 74 -9.41 7.10 3.00
C VAL A 74 -10.72 7.41 3.71
N LYS A 75 -10.67 8.12 4.84
CA LYS A 75 -11.87 8.48 5.58
C LYS A 75 -12.74 9.43 4.76
N ASN A 76 -14.05 9.21 4.85
CA ASN A 76 -15.09 9.80 3.98
C ASN A 76 -15.07 9.32 2.52
N ASP A 77 -14.15 8.43 2.15
CA ASP A 77 -14.15 7.70 0.89
C ASP A 77 -13.88 6.20 1.13
N PRO A 78 -14.88 5.46 1.65
CA PRO A 78 -14.72 4.07 2.05
C PRO A 78 -14.49 3.10 0.89
N GLU A 79 -14.51 3.57 -0.36
CA GLU A 79 -14.21 2.77 -1.54
C GLU A 79 -12.74 2.86 -1.95
N SER A 80 -12.05 3.92 -1.52
CA SER A 80 -10.62 4.12 -1.76
C SER A 80 -9.77 3.38 -0.74
N VAL A 81 -8.93 2.48 -1.26
CA VAL A 81 -7.93 1.72 -0.49
C VAL A 81 -6.56 2.00 -1.07
N VAL A 82 -5.60 2.25 -0.17
CA VAL A 82 -4.20 2.47 -0.52
C VAL A 82 -3.39 1.31 0.05
N CYS A 83 -2.77 0.53 -0.82
CA CYS A 83 -1.86 -0.55 -0.44
C CYS A 83 -0.43 0.01 -0.38
N LEU A 84 0.28 -0.21 0.72
CA LEU A 84 1.64 0.26 0.96
C LEU A 84 2.58 -0.95 1.13
N ASP A 85 3.89 -0.71 1.06
CA ASP A 85 4.92 -1.68 1.46
C ASP A 85 5.01 -2.94 0.56
N PHE A 86 5.51 -2.74 -0.67
CA PHE A 86 5.68 -3.80 -1.68
C PHE A 86 7.07 -4.46 -1.66
N ASP A 87 7.86 -4.28 -0.59
CA ASP A 87 9.23 -4.80 -0.48
C ASP A 87 9.30 -6.34 -0.59
N ARG A 88 8.23 -7.04 -0.15
CA ARG A 88 8.07 -8.49 -0.23
C ARG A 88 7.26 -8.96 -1.45
N ALA A 89 6.83 -8.03 -2.30
CA ALA A 89 5.99 -8.35 -3.44
C ALA A 89 6.73 -9.22 -4.47
N GLN A 90 5.97 -10.07 -5.15
CA GLN A 90 6.49 -10.99 -6.14
C GLN A 90 5.67 -10.90 -7.42
N THR A 91 6.33 -11.01 -8.57
CA THR A 91 5.65 -11.24 -9.83
C THR A 91 5.14 -12.68 -9.87
N SER A 92 3.91 -12.85 -10.31
CA SER A 92 3.27 -14.14 -10.52
C SER A 92 3.13 -14.44 -12.01
N HIS A 93 3.01 -15.72 -12.36
CA HIS A 93 2.56 -16.12 -13.69
C HIS A 93 1.04 -16.32 -13.65
N ALA A 94 0.35 -15.98 -14.75
CA ALA A 94 -1.12 -16.02 -14.83
C ALA A 94 -1.74 -17.36 -14.36
N GLU A 95 -1.05 -18.48 -14.58
CA GLU A 95 -1.51 -19.82 -14.18
C GLU A 95 -1.45 -20.10 -12.66
N SER A 96 -0.73 -19.28 -11.89
CA SER A 96 -0.52 -19.49 -10.45
C SER A 96 -1.59 -18.79 -9.59
N LEU A 97 -2.23 -17.72 -10.09
CA LEU A 97 -3.20 -16.93 -9.34
C LEU A 97 -4.58 -17.59 -9.24
N THR A 98 -4.94 -18.45 -10.20
CA THR A 98 -6.23 -19.18 -10.23
C THR A 98 -6.28 -20.37 -9.28
N LYS A 99 -5.15 -20.92 -8.82
CA LYS A 99 -5.12 -22.15 -7.99
C LYS A 99 -5.34 -21.93 -6.49
N LYS A 100 -5.17 -20.71 -5.97
CA LYS A 100 -5.26 -20.43 -4.52
C LYS A 100 -6.60 -19.87 -4.04
N ALA A 101 -7.52 -19.53 -4.95
CA ALA A 101 -8.85 -19.03 -4.58
C ALA A 101 -9.88 -20.15 -4.26
N THR A 102 -9.54 -21.42 -4.46
CA THR A 102 -10.50 -22.55 -4.41
C THR A 102 -10.31 -23.51 -3.24
N LYS A 103 -9.72 -23.07 -2.12
CA LYS A 103 -9.76 -23.84 -0.87
C LYS A 103 -10.32 -23.01 0.28
N VAL A 104 -11.63 -22.86 0.26
CA VAL A 104 -12.43 -22.70 1.48
C VAL A 104 -13.44 -23.83 1.43
N ASN A 105 -13.14 -24.90 2.16
CA ASN A 105 -14.11 -25.93 2.57
C ASN A 105 -14.52 -25.61 4.00
#